data_AF-A0A2T4DN43-F1
#
_entry.id   AF-A0A2T4DN43-F1
#
_cell.length_a   1.000
_cell.length_b   1.000
_cell.length_c   1.000
_cell.angle_alpha   90.00
_cell.angle_beta   90.00
_cell.angle_gamma   90.00
#
_symmetry.space_group_name_H-M   'P 1'
#
loop_
_entity.id
_entity.type
_entity.pdbx_description
1 polymer ?
#
loop_
_entity_poly.entity_id
_entity_poly.type
_entity_poly.pdbx_seq_one_letter_code
_entity_poly.pdbx_strand_id
1 'polypeptide(L)'
;MNVLSRLKIRTRLLVAVMVPVLLTAATLAWITASQIQANGEEELKRLENSLLEARKAGLQNLVDAAKAVVLEAKNDPSLSEEEAKEAAAARLRTIRFDETNYVFAYTRDVYNLAYAPDPSKEGPTNNPTLKRLVGDLFAAAEEDGFYGYDWMNPASGNEEPKMSSRAAA
;
A
#
# COMPACT_ATOMS: atom_id res chain seq x y z
N MET A 1 -34.27 -48.36 -27.76
CA MET A 1 -33.78 -48.52 -29.15
C MET A 1 -32.31 -48.15 -29.20
N ASN A 2 -31.42 -49.12 -29.41
CA ASN A 2 -29.98 -48.88 -29.37
C ASN A 2 -29.55 -48.06 -30.59
N VAL A 3 -29.28 -46.76 -30.42
CA VAL A 3 -28.88 -45.86 -31.51
C VAL A 3 -27.60 -46.35 -32.20
N LEU A 4 -26.73 -47.03 -31.42
CA LEU A 4 -25.50 -47.67 -31.86
C LEU A 4 -25.70 -48.84 -32.84
N SER A 5 -26.87 -49.50 -32.84
CA SER A 5 -27.13 -50.66 -33.71
C SER A 5 -27.57 -50.28 -35.13
N ARG A 6 -27.87 -49.00 -35.38
CA ARG A 6 -28.20 -48.47 -36.71
C ARG A 6 -26.97 -48.00 -37.50
N LEU A 7 -25.79 -48.01 -36.89
CA LEU A 7 -24.52 -47.56 -37.47
C LEU A 7 -23.74 -48.73 -38.12
N LYS A 8 -22.95 -48.45 -39.16
CA LYS A 8 -22.03 -49.44 -39.75
C LYS A 8 -21.04 -49.94 -38.68
N ILE A 9 -20.65 -51.22 -38.75
CA ILE A 9 -19.82 -51.90 -37.73
C ILE A 9 -18.54 -51.12 -37.39
N ARG A 10 -17.89 -50.53 -38.40
CA ARG A 10 -16.67 -49.71 -38.24
C ARG A 10 -16.92 -48.45 -37.40
N THR A 11 -18.01 -47.73 -37.69
CA THR A 11 -18.42 -46.54 -36.94
C THR A 11 -18.78 -46.88 -35.51
N ARG A 12 -19.46 -48.02 -35.28
CA ARG A 12 -19.84 -48.47 -33.93
C ARG A 12 -18.61 -48.77 -33.05
N LEU A 13 -17.61 -49.45 -33.60
CA LEU A 13 -16.33 -49.70 -32.93
C LEU A 13 -15.57 -48.41 -32.63
N LEU A 14 -15.54 -47.48 -33.59
CA LEU A 14 -14.87 -46.18 -33.42
C LEU A 14 -15.54 -45.33 -32.33
N VAL A 15 -16.87 -45.26 -32.31
CA VAL A 15 -17.64 -44.55 -31.27
C VAL A 15 -17.41 -45.16 -29.89
N ALA A 16 -17.33 -46.50 -29.78
CA ALA A 16 -17.11 -47.18 -28.51
C ALA A 16 -15.75 -46.82 -27.84
N VAL A 17 -14.74 -46.46 -28.63
CA VAL A 17 -13.42 -46.04 -28.12
C VAL A 17 -13.34 -44.51 -27.96
N MET A 18 -13.90 -43.75 -28.90
CA MET A 18 -13.84 -42.28 -28.88
C MET A 18 -14.65 -41.67 -27.74
N VAL A 19 -15.84 -42.20 -27.43
CA VAL A 19 -16.71 -41.65 -26.39
C VAL A 19 -16.03 -41.62 -25.02
N PRO A 20 -15.46 -42.73 -24.48
CA PRO A 20 -14.80 -42.68 -23.18
C PRO A 20 -13.57 -41.77 -23.18
N VAL A 21 -12.78 -41.74 -24.26
CA VAL A 21 -11.62 -40.84 -24.38
C VAL A 21 -12.05 -39.37 -24.32
N LEU A 22 -13.06 -38.98 -25.09
CA LEU A 22 -13.58 -37.61 -25.08
C LEU A 22 -14.20 -37.23 -23.73
N LEU A 23 -14.90 -38.16 -23.06
CA LEU A 23 -15.43 -37.94 -21.72
C LEU A 23 -14.32 -37.72 -20.70
N THR A 24 -13.23 -38.51 -20.75
CA THR A 24 -12.08 -38.30 -19.87
C THR A 24 -11.38 -36.97 -20.14
N ALA A 25 -11.21 -36.59 -21.41
CA ALA A 25 -10.61 -35.31 -21.76
C ALA A 25 -11.48 -34.12 -21.29
N ALA A 26 -12.80 -34.21 -21.48
CA ALA A 26 -13.74 -33.16 -21.06
C ALA A 26 -13.80 -33.02 -19.54
N THR A 27 -13.81 -34.13 -18.80
CA THR A 27 -13.81 -34.11 -17.32
C THR A 27 -12.51 -33.54 -16.77
N LEU A 28 -11.36 -33.93 -17.32
CA LEU A 28 -10.07 -33.32 -16.95
C LEU A 28 -10.02 -31.84 -17.28
N ALA A 29 -10.47 -31.43 -18.47
CA ALA A 29 -10.52 -30.02 -18.84
C ALA A 29 -11.41 -29.21 -17.89
N TRP A 30 -12.56 -29.75 -17.49
CA TRP A 30 -13.46 -29.11 -16.52
C TRP A 30 -12.82 -28.95 -15.14
N ILE A 31 -12.18 -29.99 -14.62
CA ILE A 31 -11.48 -29.96 -13.32
C ILE A 31 -10.36 -28.91 -13.36
N THR A 32 -9.52 -28.96 -14.39
CA THR A 32 -8.40 -28.02 -14.54
C THR A 32 -8.88 -26.58 -14.67
N ALA A 33 -9.92 -26.32 -15.46
CA ALA A 33 -10.49 -24.98 -15.60
C ALA A 33 -11.02 -24.45 -14.25
N SER A 34 -11.73 -25.30 -13.48
CA SER A 34 -12.23 -24.93 -12.15
C SER A 34 -11.10 -24.67 -11.15
N GLN A 35 -10.00 -25.44 -11.22
CA GLN A 35 -8.83 -25.26 -10.34
C GLN A 35 -8.07 -23.98 -10.67
N ILE A 36 -7.87 -23.68 -11.96
CA ILE A 36 -7.19 -22.44 -12.39
C ILE A 36 -7.93 -21.21 -11.88
N GLN A 37 -9.27 -21.22 -11.95
CA GLN A 37 -10.06 -20.08 -11.50
C GLN A 37 -9.95 -19.87 -9.98
N ALA A 38 -10.10 -20.93 -9.19
CA ALA A 38 -9.98 -20.85 -7.73
C ALA A 38 -8.56 -20.46 -7.28
N ASN A 39 -7.53 -21.09 -7.85
CA ASN A 39 -6.14 -20.81 -7.51
C ASN A 39 -5.71 -19.40 -7.95
N GLY A 40 -6.25 -18.89 -9.06
CA GLY A 40 -5.95 -17.56 -9.55
C GLY A 40 -6.45 -16.46 -8.62
N GLU A 41 -7.68 -16.59 -8.09
CA GLU A 41 -8.24 -15.62 -7.14
C GLU A 41 -7.46 -15.61 -5.81
N GLU A 42 -7.10 -16.77 -5.28
CA GLU A 42 -6.29 -16.88 -4.06
C GLU A 42 -4.89 -16.28 -4.25
N GLU A 43 -4.25 -16.54 -5.40
CA GLU A 43 -2.93 -15.99 -5.71
C GLU A 43 -2.97 -14.47 -5.87
N LEU A 44 -4.00 -13.93 -6.52
CA LEU A 44 -4.20 -12.49 -6.64
C LEU A 44 -4.38 -11.83 -5.26
N LYS A 45 -5.21 -12.41 -4.40
CA LYS A 45 -5.42 -11.90 -3.04
C LYS A 45 -4.14 -11.97 -2.21
N ARG A 46 -3.36 -13.06 -2.36
CA ARG A 46 -2.06 -13.20 -1.70
C ARG A 46 -1.07 -12.15 -2.18
N LEU A 47 -1.02 -11.90 -3.49
CA LEU A 47 -0.17 -10.87 -4.08
C LEU A 47 -0.56 -9.48 -3.59
N GLU A 48 -1.85 -9.15 -3.60
CA GLU A 48 -2.38 -7.88 -3.08
C GLU A 48 -1.97 -7.66 -1.62
N ASN A 49 -2.20 -8.65 -0.76
CA ASN A 49 -1.80 -8.60 0.64
C ASN A 49 -0.27 -8.44 0.79
N SER A 50 0.52 -9.19 0.02
CA SER A 50 1.99 -9.08 0.06
C SER A 50 2.48 -7.69 -0.36
N LEU A 51 1.85 -7.08 -1.36
CA LEU A 51 2.18 -5.73 -1.82
C LEU A 51 1.79 -4.68 -0.78
N LEU A 52 0.62 -4.83 -0.15
CA LEU A 52 0.20 -3.95 0.94
C LEU A 52 1.15 -4.03 2.13
N GLU A 53 1.52 -5.24 2.57
CA GLU A 53 2.46 -5.42 3.69
C GLU A 53 3.86 -4.91 3.37
N ALA A 54 4.36 -5.14 2.14
CA ALA A 54 5.63 -4.56 1.71
C ALA A 54 5.60 -3.02 1.72
N ARG A 55 4.48 -2.42 1.30
CA ARG A 55 4.29 -0.97 1.32
C ARG A 55 4.22 -0.42 2.74
N LYS A 56 3.52 -1.10 3.65
CA LYS A 56 3.47 -0.77 5.09
C LYS A 56 4.86 -0.82 5.72
N ALA A 57 5.61 -1.90 5.49
CA ALA A 57 6.97 -2.05 6.00
C ALA A 57 7.91 -0.96 5.47
N GLY A 58 7.79 -0.59 4.18
CA GLY A 58 8.54 0.51 3.59
C GLY A 58 8.24 1.86 4.27
N LEU A 59 6.97 2.15 4.53
CA LEU A 59 6.54 3.36 5.25
C LEU A 59 7.04 3.38 6.70
N GLN A 60 6.96 2.25 7.42
CA GLN A 60 7.50 2.13 8.78
C GLN A 60 9.00 2.42 8.83
N ASN A 61 9.78 1.80 7.94
CA ASN A 61 11.22 2.05 7.85
C ASN A 61 11.55 3.52 7.56
N LEU A 62 10.77 4.18 6.71
CA LEU A 62 10.94 5.61 6.41
C LEU A 62 10.69 6.47 7.65
N VAL A 63 9.63 6.15 8.39
CA VAL A 63 9.25 6.84 9.61
C VAL A 63 10.27 6.62 10.74
N ASP A 64 10.81 5.40 10.87
CA ASP A 64 11.86 5.10 11.82
C ASP A 64 13.17 5.82 11.48
N ALA A 65 13.53 5.89 10.20
CA ALA A 65 14.68 6.66 9.74
C ALA A 65 14.49 8.16 10.05
N ALA A 66 13.30 8.71 9.78
CA ALA A 66 12.96 10.08 10.13
C ALA A 66 13.05 10.33 11.65
N LYS A 67 12.54 9.40 12.47
CA LYS A 67 12.65 9.47 13.93
C LYS A 67 14.10 9.47 14.40
N ALA A 68 14.94 8.58 13.84
CA ALA A 68 16.35 8.50 14.19
C ALA A 68 17.09 9.82 13.90
N VAL A 69 16.83 10.42 12.74
CA VAL A 69 17.40 11.73 12.34
C VAL A 69 16.99 12.85 13.30
N VAL A 70 15.73 12.87 13.73
CA VAL A 70 15.24 13.86 14.71
C VAL A 70 15.88 13.63 16.08
N LEU A 71 15.99 12.38 16.53
CA LEU A 71 16.61 12.04 17.82
C LEU A 71 18.10 12.38 17.84
N GLU A 72 18.80 12.18 16.73
CA GLU A 72 20.20 12.57 16.59
C GLU A 72 20.39 14.08 16.78
N ALA A 73 19.59 14.90 16.09
CA ALA A 73 19.65 16.36 16.24
C ALA A 73 19.24 16.83 17.65
N LYS A 74 18.22 16.19 18.25
CA LYS A 74 17.76 16.51 19.62
C LYS A 74 18.78 16.17 20.69
N ASN A 75 19.53 15.08 20.52
CA ASN A 75 20.48 14.59 21.51
C ASN A 75 21.89 15.17 21.34
N ASP A 76 22.09 16.04 20.35
CA ASP A 76 23.36 16.74 20.15
C ASP A 76 23.57 17.79 21.26
N PRO A 77 24.53 17.59 22.18
CA PRO A 77 24.74 18.50 23.29
C PRO A 77 25.33 19.84 22.87
N SER A 78 25.76 19.99 21.60
CA SER A 78 26.30 21.23 21.07
C SER A 78 25.22 22.19 20.56
N LEU A 79 23.98 21.72 20.40
CA LEU A 79 22.87 22.51 19.88
C LEU A 79 21.96 22.98 21.02
N SER A 80 21.53 24.24 20.97
CA SER A 80 20.37 24.69 21.76
C SER A 80 19.09 24.01 21.27
N GLU A 81 18.02 24.07 22.06
CA GLU A 81 16.73 23.45 21.69
C GLU A 81 16.19 23.97 20.35
N GLU A 82 16.35 25.28 20.08
CA GLU A 82 15.89 25.88 18.82
C GLU A 82 16.79 25.50 17.64
N GLU A 83 18.10 25.42 17.84
CA GLU A 83 19.03 24.93 16.81
C GLU A 83 18.81 23.45 16.50
N ALA A 84 18.51 22.64 17.51
CA ALA A 84 18.16 21.23 17.34
C ALA A 84 16.85 21.06 16.56
N LYS A 85 15.83 21.89 16.82
CA LYS A 85 14.56 21.88 16.07
C LYS A 85 14.78 22.25 14.60
N GLU A 86 15.52 23.32 14.31
CA GLU A 86 15.80 23.72 12.92
C GLU A 86 16.68 22.69 12.21
N ALA A 87 17.69 22.14 12.88
CA ALA A 87 18.52 21.07 12.33
C ALA A 87 17.69 19.81 12.03
N ALA A 88 16.80 19.41 12.93
CA ALA A 88 15.88 18.29 12.70
C ALA A 88 14.94 18.58 11.52
N ALA A 89 14.32 19.76 11.45
CA ALA A 89 13.44 20.15 10.36
C ALA A 89 14.18 20.16 9.01
N ALA A 90 15.38 20.75 8.95
CA ALA A 90 16.22 20.77 7.76
C ALA A 90 16.56 19.35 7.28
N ARG A 91 16.96 18.44 8.20
CA ARG A 91 17.25 17.05 7.84
C ARG A 91 16.00 16.30 7.38
N LEU A 92 14.85 16.47 8.06
CA LEU A 92 13.58 15.87 7.64
C LEU A 92 13.16 16.32 6.23
N ARG A 93 13.36 17.60 5.90
CA ARG A 93 13.07 18.15 4.56
C ARG A 93 13.90 17.48 3.46
N THR A 94 15.04 16.85 3.76
CA THR A 94 15.86 16.13 2.78
C THR A 94 15.40 14.69 2.53
N ILE A 95 14.64 14.10 3.45
CA ILE A 95 14.17 12.72 3.33
C ILE A 95 13.16 12.65 2.18
N ARG A 96 13.50 11.91 1.13
CA ARG A 96 12.62 11.56 0.01
C ARG A 96 12.54 10.05 -0.09
N PHE A 97 11.34 9.56 -0.38
CA PHE A 97 11.11 8.15 -0.65
C PHE A 97 10.45 8.05 -2.02
N ASP A 98 11.14 7.44 -2.97
CA ASP A 98 10.75 7.50 -4.39
C ASP A 98 10.71 8.95 -4.93
N GLU A 99 10.25 9.16 -6.16
CA GLU A 99 10.25 10.49 -6.79
C GLU A 99 9.25 11.48 -6.17
N THR A 100 8.18 10.99 -5.54
CA THR A 100 7.04 11.84 -5.13
C THR A 100 6.71 11.83 -3.63
N ASN A 101 7.24 10.89 -2.83
CA ASN A 101 6.90 10.82 -1.41
C ASN A 101 7.87 11.64 -0.55
N TYR A 102 7.31 12.24 0.50
CA TYR A 102 7.99 13.15 1.40
C TYR A 102 7.55 12.92 2.84
N VAL A 103 8.40 13.32 3.79
CA VAL A 103 8.09 13.32 5.22
C VAL A 103 7.58 14.69 5.63
N PHE A 104 6.62 14.73 6.54
CA PHE A 104 6.11 15.95 7.16
C PHE A 104 6.04 15.78 8.68
N ALA A 105 6.18 16.88 9.42
CA ALA A 105 6.12 16.88 10.87
C ALA A 105 5.17 17.96 11.37
N TYR A 106 4.21 17.57 12.23
CA TYR A 106 3.29 18.48 12.89
C TYR A 106 3.35 18.30 14.41
N THR A 107 3.16 19.40 15.14
CA THR A 107 2.80 19.34 16.56
C THR A 107 1.33 18.94 16.73
N ARG A 108 0.91 18.63 17.96
CA ARG A 108 -0.49 18.30 18.28
C ARG A 108 -1.47 19.47 18.07
N ASP A 109 -0.99 20.70 18.20
CA ASP A 109 -1.72 21.92 17.88
C ASP A 109 -1.71 22.26 16.38
N VAL A 110 -1.21 21.34 15.55
CA VAL A 110 -1.19 21.43 14.08
C VAL A 110 -0.27 22.58 13.60
N TYR A 111 0.81 22.82 14.34
CA TYR A 111 1.91 23.65 13.87
C TYR A 111 2.79 22.81 12.93
N ASN A 112 2.97 23.28 11.70
CA ASN A 112 3.79 22.60 10.70
C ASN A 112 5.27 22.88 10.97
N LEU A 113 6.01 21.85 11.38
CA LEU A 113 7.43 21.93 11.75
C LEU A 113 8.37 21.65 10.58
N ALA A 114 7.95 20.80 9.64
CA ALA A 114 8.74 20.46 8.46
C ALA A 114 7.82 20.00 7.34
N TYR A 115 7.89 20.67 6.19
CA TYR A 115 7.17 20.30 4.98
C TYR A 115 8.08 20.37 3.76
N ALA A 116 8.59 19.20 3.38
CA ALA A 116 9.55 19.02 2.32
C ALA A 116 9.18 19.62 0.94
N PRO A 117 7.92 19.53 0.46
CA PRO A 117 7.54 20.06 -0.84
C PRO A 117 7.52 21.60 -0.91
N ASP A 118 7.24 22.28 0.21
CA ASP A 118 7.13 23.74 0.23
C ASP A 118 7.38 24.29 1.65
N PRO A 119 8.64 24.57 2.01
CA PRO A 119 8.99 25.08 3.34
C PRO A 119 8.32 26.41 3.70
N SER A 120 7.82 27.17 2.72
CA SER A 120 7.11 28.44 2.98
C SER A 120 5.73 28.24 3.63
N LYS A 121 5.21 27.01 3.62
CA LYS A 121 3.94 26.62 4.27
C LYS A 121 4.11 26.12 5.71
N GLU A 122 5.31 26.23 6.26
CA GLU A 122 5.58 25.91 7.65
C GLU A 122 5.07 27.03 8.59
N GLY A 123 4.79 26.68 9.85
CA GLY A 123 4.19 27.58 10.81
C GLY A 123 2.75 27.22 11.23
N PRO A 124 2.05 28.15 11.90
CA PRO A 124 0.71 27.88 12.41
C PRO A 124 -0.31 27.86 11.28
N THR A 125 -1.18 26.85 11.27
CA THR A 125 -2.29 26.77 10.32
C THR A 125 -3.64 26.89 11.03
N ASN A 126 -4.57 27.61 10.39
CA ASN A 126 -5.97 27.67 10.79
C ASN A 126 -6.88 26.91 9.83
N ASN A 127 -6.32 26.13 8.90
CA ASN A 127 -7.11 25.33 7.97
C ASN A 127 -7.86 24.21 8.72
N PRO A 128 -9.20 24.23 8.78
CA PRO A 128 -9.97 23.26 9.54
C PRO A 128 -9.87 21.83 8.97
N THR A 129 -9.74 21.69 7.65
CA THR A 129 -9.55 20.39 6.99
C THR A 129 -8.23 19.76 7.39
N LEU A 130 -7.16 20.55 7.40
CA LEU A 130 -5.84 20.08 7.82
C LEU A 130 -5.80 19.74 9.32
N LYS A 131 -6.48 20.54 10.16
CA LYS A 131 -6.60 20.22 11.59
C LYS A 131 -7.32 18.91 11.84
N ARG A 132 -8.40 18.65 11.11
CA ARG A 132 -9.11 17.37 11.17
C ARG A 132 -8.23 16.22 10.69
N LEU A 133 -7.57 16.36 9.52
CA LEU A 133 -6.68 15.34 8.99
C LEU A 133 -5.56 14.96 9.96
N VAL A 134 -4.86 15.96 10.51
CA VAL A 134 -3.77 15.73 11.46
C VAL A 134 -4.32 15.12 12.75
N GLY A 135 -5.47 15.58 13.25
CA GLY A 135 -6.17 14.97 14.38
C GLY A 135 -6.51 13.50 14.16
N ASP A 136 -7.09 13.18 12.99
CA ASP A 136 -7.43 11.81 12.60
C ASP A 136 -6.17 10.95 12.47
N LEU A 137 -5.07 11.48 11.94
CA LEU A 137 -3.77 10.79 11.88
C LEU A 137 -3.20 10.51 13.29
N PHE A 138 -3.35 11.46 14.22
CA PHE A 138 -2.96 11.26 15.62
C PHE A 138 -3.81 10.17 16.30
N ALA A 139 -5.10 10.08 15.98
CA ALA A 139 -6.03 9.09 16.52
C ALA A 139 -5.84 7.68 15.90
N ALA A 140 -5.73 7.59 14.57
CA ALA A 140 -5.51 6.33 13.85
C ALA A 140 -4.17 5.66 14.21
N ALA A 141 -3.20 6.46 14.66
CA ALA A 141 -1.93 5.95 15.17
C ALA A 141 -2.06 5.16 16.49
N GLU A 142 -3.20 5.19 17.18
CA GLU A 142 -3.43 4.39 18.39
C GLU A 142 -3.87 2.94 18.10
N GLU A 143 -4.36 2.63 16.90
CA GLU A 143 -4.82 1.25 16.56
C GLU A 143 -3.78 0.44 15.78
N ASP A 144 -3.26 0.94 14.64
CA ASP A 144 -2.37 0.15 13.75
C ASP A 144 -1.25 1.01 13.10
N GLY A 145 -1.17 2.30 13.41
CA GLY A 145 -0.07 3.18 12.98
C GLY A 145 -0.15 3.73 11.55
N PHE A 146 -1.21 3.42 10.78
CA PHE A 146 -1.43 3.87 9.41
C PHE A 146 -2.78 4.56 9.24
N TYR A 147 -2.83 5.60 8.40
CA TYR A 147 -4.07 6.30 8.04
C TYR A 147 -4.12 6.59 6.53
N GLY A 148 -5.20 6.16 5.88
CA GLY A 148 -5.49 6.45 4.48
C GLY A 148 -6.34 7.70 4.33
N TYR A 149 -5.98 8.61 3.43
CA TYR A 149 -6.71 9.85 3.16
C TYR A 149 -6.41 10.37 1.76
N ASP A 150 -7.36 11.08 1.18
CA ASP A 150 -7.15 11.79 -0.08
C ASP A 150 -6.46 13.14 0.19
N TRP A 151 -5.40 13.43 -0.56
CA TRP A 151 -4.68 14.71 -0.43
C TRP A 151 -4.05 15.14 -1.73
N MET A 152 -3.88 16.46 -1.86
CA MET A 152 -3.18 17.05 -2.98
C MET A 152 -1.77 16.46 -3.12
N ASN A 153 -1.47 15.89 -4.27
CA ASN A 153 -0.13 15.46 -4.64
C ASN A 153 0.64 16.68 -5.19
N PRO A 154 1.73 17.12 -4.55
CA PRO A 154 2.50 18.27 -5.01
C PRO A 154 3.13 18.09 -6.40
N ALA A 155 3.35 16.85 -6.85
CA ALA A 155 3.92 16.55 -8.16
C ALA A 155 2.89 16.58 -9.29
N SER A 156 1.68 16.05 -9.06
CA SER A 156 0.62 15.99 -10.08
C SER A 156 -0.37 17.16 -10.01
N GLY A 157 -0.47 17.84 -8.86
CA GLY A 157 -1.46 18.91 -8.63
C GLY A 157 -2.90 18.40 -8.52
N ASN A 158 -3.11 17.09 -8.37
CA ASN A 158 -4.42 16.47 -8.20
C ASN A 158 -4.57 15.85 -6.80
N GLU A 159 -5.81 15.67 -6.37
CA GLU A 159 -6.14 14.96 -5.14
C GLU A 159 -6.06 13.45 -5.38
N GLU A 160 -5.20 12.76 -4.64
CA GLU A 160 -4.91 11.33 -4.81
C GLU A 160 -4.94 10.62 -3.45
N PRO A 161 -5.36 9.34 -3.39
CA PRO A 161 -5.34 8.55 -2.17
C PRO A 161 -3.91 8.33 -1.69
N LYS A 162 -3.64 8.76 -0.46
CA LYS A 162 -2.36 8.61 0.25
C LYS A 162 -2.53 7.77 1.50
N MET A 163 -1.43 7.16 1.93
CA MET A 163 -1.33 6.47 3.21
C MET A 163 -0.13 7.02 3.95
N SER A 164 -0.36 7.49 5.17
CA SER A 164 0.70 7.98 6.06
C SER A 164 0.80 7.09 7.28
N SER A 165 2.02 6.94 7.79
CA SER A 165 2.27 6.28 9.07
C SER A 165 2.93 7.25 10.04
N ARG A 166 2.78 6.99 11.34
CA ARG A 166 3.32 7.83 12.41
C ARG A 166 4.35 7.06 13.22
N ALA A 167 5.46 7.71 13.54
CA ALA A 167 6.34 7.30 14.63
C ALA A 167 5.72 7.77 15.96
N ALA A 168 5.43 6.85 16.86
CA ALA A 168 5.24 7.22 18.26
C ALA A 168 6.56 7.82 18.76
N ALA A 169 6.53 9.05 19.27
CA ALA A 169 7.68 9.71 19.89
C ALA A 169 7.92 9.10 21.28
#